data_AF-A0A1W9QFT1-F1
#
_entry.id   AF-A0A1W9QFT1-F1
#
_cell.length_a   1.000
_cell.length_b   1.000
_cell.length_c   1.000
_cell.angle_alpha   90.00
_cell.angle_beta   90.00
_cell.angle_gamma   90.00
#
_symmetry.space_group_name_H-M   'P 1'
#
loop_
_entity.id
_entity.type
_entity.pdbx_description
1 polymer ?
#
loop_
_entity_poly.entity_id
_entity_poly.type
_entity_poly.pdbx_seq_one_letter_code
_entity_poly.pdbx_strand_id
1 'polypeptide(L)'
;MVETRWRRAFVSSAFAAALGLLACEEDRPKPTPSSGTPMTGPLAGAPRGEAPPAAQEKPAASAPEQSAPSGPAAPAEEAAGPSSYAIAEAESFLLSEPEDVGPAGPMAASSEGIFFITKGDGMYLARRKGDSFSAISAEREEFFRYGRGPALTKNYAYWISASGRLARSKRTPSTTEYLGPARSGARVHSLGTAPDSVAYLAEDGDVLRAMIWTEGKGAKVASPEGASITSLDVIAVPSFPKLLMLEGRSGLSPLHLRTVRFRKGGPELGPSSVLWVGPGSQPLTEVHGSTLAGTGGVALIATAKDIVTFGVAVLTLDQAAQSVSDPVWVTYPNGIDPAPIAIERACGETLVFYAIPSEPKPRAPQELRVARLGAAGFQKPEVLVRARAFNEISVAPLEGEAKPGVVVAFTADHRTWALTVRCKPQNATK
;
A
#
# COMPACT_ATOMS: atom_id res chain seq x y z
N MET A 1 -25.43 -49.54 -35.21
CA MET A 1 -25.80 -50.66 -34.32
C MET A 1 -25.53 -50.19 -32.89
N VAL A 2 -26.56 -50.25 -32.04
CA VAL A 2 -26.64 -49.79 -30.63
C VAL A 2 -26.77 -48.26 -30.42
N GLU A 3 -28.03 -47.81 -30.47
CA GLU A 3 -28.56 -46.62 -29.81
C GLU A 3 -28.65 -46.82 -28.29
N THR A 4 -28.44 -45.77 -27.49
CA THR A 4 -28.95 -45.76 -26.11
C THR A 4 -29.55 -44.40 -25.75
N ARG A 5 -30.89 -44.38 -25.73
CA ARG A 5 -31.80 -43.37 -25.22
C ARG A 5 -31.59 -43.16 -23.71
N TRP A 6 -31.59 -41.91 -23.23
CA TRP A 6 -32.00 -41.61 -21.85
C TRP A 6 -33.05 -40.49 -21.81
N ARG A 7 -34.07 -40.76 -20.99
CA ARG A 7 -35.38 -40.13 -20.96
C ARG A 7 -35.39 -38.86 -20.12
N ARG A 8 -36.28 -37.95 -20.54
CA ARG A 8 -36.83 -36.84 -19.75
C ARG A 8 -37.53 -37.37 -18.48
N ALA A 9 -37.33 -36.70 -17.35
CA ALA A 9 -38.27 -36.71 -16.24
C ALA A 9 -38.70 -35.27 -15.95
N PHE A 10 -39.97 -35.00 -16.26
CA PHE A 10 -40.74 -33.86 -15.80
C PHE A 10 -40.98 -34.01 -14.30
N VAL A 11 -40.76 -32.95 -13.52
CA VAL A 11 -41.49 -32.73 -12.27
C VAL A 11 -41.97 -31.28 -12.27
N SER A 12 -43.25 -31.11 -12.57
CA SER A 12 -44.02 -29.92 -12.27
C SER A 12 -44.76 -30.18 -10.97
N SER A 13 -44.63 -29.29 -9.99
CA SER A 13 -45.67 -29.03 -8.99
C SER A 13 -45.56 -27.58 -8.53
N ALA A 14 -46.71 -26.92 -8.58
CA ALA A 14 -46.97 -25.52 -8.27
C ALA A 14 -47.55 -25.35 -6.85
N PHE A 15 -47.85 -24.09 -6.51
CA PHE A 15 -48.56 -23.55 -5.33
C PHE A 15 -47.73 -23.45 -4.04
N ALA A 16 -47.78 -22.37 -3.24
CA ALA A 16 -48.79 -21.33 -3.09
C ALA A 16 -48.17 -19.99 -2.64
N ALA A 17 -48.80 -18.89 -3.06
CA ALA A 17 -48.66 -17.57 -2.48
C ALA A 17 -49.48 -17.48 -1.18
N ALA A 18 -48.95 -16.79 -0.17
CA ALA A 18 -49.74 -16.22 0.91
C ALA A 18 -49.14 -14.85 1.31
N LEU A 19 -49.92 -13.81 1.03
CA LEU A 19 -49.78 -12.48 1.62
C LEU A 19 -50.00 -12.58 3.15
N GLY A 20 -49.22 -11.80 3.90
CA GLY A 20 -49.44 -11.54 5.31
C GLY A 20 -48.77 -10.23 5.70
N LEU A 21 -49.46 -9.12 5.45
CA LEU A 21 -49.25 -7.84 6.11
C LEU A 21 -49.60 -8.00 7.59
N LEU A 22 -48.70 -7.60 8.50
CA LEU A 22 -49.04 -7.09 9.82
C LEU A 22 -47.90 -6.21 10.32
N ALA A 23 -48.19 -4.92 10.39
CA ALA A 23 -47.45 -3.94 11.16
C ALA A 23 -47.65 -4.20 12.66
N CYS A 24 -46.58 -4.09 13.44
CA CYS A 24 -46.66 -3.70 14.85
C CYS A 24 -45.49 -2.76 15.15
N GLU A 25 -45.89 -1.58 15.59
CA GLU A 25 -45.12 -0.41 16.00
C GLU A 25 -44.70 -0.54 17.47
N GLU A 26 -43.57 0.10 17.78
CA GLU A 26 -43.05 0.57 19.07
C GLU A 26 -43.19 -0.26 20.36
N ASP A 27 -42.03 -0.58 20.94
CA ASP A 27 -41.81 -0.24 22.36
C ASP A 27 -40.31 0.00 22.63
N ARG A 28 -39.92 1.27 22.77
CA ARG A 28 -38.58 1.68 23.25
C ARG A 28 -38.66 1.91 24.76
N PRO A 29 -37.91 1.16 25.59
CA PRO A 29 -37.81 1.47 27.01
C PRO A 29 -36.99 2.76 27.22
N LYS A 30 -37.62 3.74 27.90
CA LYS A 30 -36.97 4.92 28.47
C LYS A 30 -35.91 4.49 29.50
N PRO A 31 -34.68 5.04 29.48
CA PRO A 31 -33.76 4.87 30.59
C PRO A 31 -34.20 5.74 31.78
N THR A 32 -34.32 5.09 32.93
CA THR A 32 -34.54 5.69 34.25
C THR A 32 -33.31 6.51 34.68
N PRO A 33 -33.47 7.72 35.24
CA PRO A 33 -32.36 8.47 35.80
C PRO A 33 -31.91 7.83 37.11
N SER A 34 -30.62 7.49 37.18
CA SER A 34 -29.95 7.10 38.43
C SER A 34 -29.89 8.31 39.36
N SER A 35 -30.52 8.16 40.52
CA SER A 35 -30.41 9.05 41.67
C SER A 35 -29.04 8.93 42.31
N GLY A 36 -28.13 9.83 41.96
CA GLY A 36 -26.87 10.07 42.68
C GLY A 36 -27.03 11.24 43.64
N THR A 37 -27.03 10.94 44.94
CA THR A 37 -27.02 11.91 46.05
C THR A 37 -25.75 12.78 46.00
N PRO A 38 -25.84 14.10 46.21
CA PRO A 38 -24.70 15.01 46.14
C PRO A 38 -23.86 14.95 47.43
N MET A 39 -22.53 14.89 47.27
CA MET A 39 -21.59 15.23 48.34
C MET A 39 -21.42 16.75 48.39
N THR A 40 -21.86 17.32 49.50
CA THR A 40 -21.58 18.67 49.98
C THR A 40 -20.17 18.75 50.56
N GLY A 41 -19.37 19.71 50.09
CA GLY A 41 -18.11 20.14 50.71
C GLY A 41 -17.57 21.42 50.05
N PRO A 42 -17.19 22.47 50.80
CA PRO A 42 -17.17 23.84 50.30
C PRO A 42 -15.80 24.26 49.78
N LEU A 43 -15.76 25.05 48.69
CA LEU A 43 -14.62 25.90 48.37
C LEU A 43 -15.08 27.29 47.96
N ALA A 44 -14.35 28.25 48.51
CA ALA A 44 -14.61 29.68 48.59
C ALA A 44 -14.68 30.39 47.23
N GLY A 45 -15.41 31.51 47.23
CA GLY A 45 -15.70 32.30 46.05
C GLY A 45 -14.53 33.12 45.51
N ALA A 46 -14.63 33.41 44.22
CA ALA A 46 -13.98 34.52 43.54
C ALA A 46 -14.99 35.14 42.55
N PRO A 47 -14.93 36.46 42.31
CA PRO A 47 -16.06 37.25 41.82
C PRO A 47 -16.30 37.08 40.30
N ARG A 48 -17.57 37.13 39.91
CA ARG A 48 -18.03 37.27 38.51
C ARG A 48 -17.66 38.68 38.03
N GLY A 49 -16.71 38.76 37.10
CA GLY A 49 -16.46 39.95 36.31
C GLY A 49 -17.59 40.18 35.30
N GLU A 50 -18.08 41.42 35.27
CA GLU A 50 -19.03 41.95 34.29
C GLU A 50 -18.54 41.77 32.86
N ALA A 51 -19.51 41.52 31.96
CA ALA A 51 -19.29 41.52 30.52
C ALA A 51 -18.90 42.93 30.03
N PRO A 52 -17.86 43.07 29.18
CA PRO A 52 -17.52 44.36 28.60
C PRO A 52 -18.57 44.79 27.54
N PRO A 53 -18.84 46.11 27.42
CA PRO A 53 -19.81 46.65 26.47
C PRO A 53 -19.29 46.56 25.03
N ALA A 54 -20.23 46.42 24.10
CA ALA A 54 -20.00 46.43 22.66
C ALA A 54 -19.31 47.74 22.22
N ALA A 55 -18.13 47.61 21.61
CA ALA A 55 -17.40 48.72 21.00
C ALA A 55 -17.94 49.01 19.59
N GLN A 56 -18.23 50.29 19.36
CA GLN A 56 -18.67 50.88 18.10
C GLN A 56 -17.63 50.72 16.98
N GLU A 57 -18.09 50.40 15.78
CA GLU A 57 -17.29 50.44 14.55
C GLU A 57 -16.81 51.86 14.26
N LYS A 58 -15.48 51.99 14.07
CA LYS A 58 -14.81 53.21 13.63
C LYS A 58 -14.36 53.01 12.16
N PRO A 59 -14.44 54.02 11.28
CA PRO A 59 -14.19 53.83 9.85
C PRO A 59 -12.73 53.47 9.53
N ALA A 60 -12.56 52.58 8.56
CA ALA A 60 -11.27 52.11 8.06
C ALA A 60 -10.41 53.25 7.51
N ALA A 61 -9.20 53.39 8.05
CA ALA A 61 -8.12 54.17 7.46
C ALA A 61 -7.36 53.29 6.46
N SER A 62 -7.26 53.75 5.22
CA SER A 62 -6.50 53.11 4.15
C SER A 62 -5.01 53.01 4.52
N ALA A 63 -4.47 51.79 4.55
CA ALA A 63 -3.04 51.54 4.71
C ALA A 63 -2.28 51.82 3.39
N PRO A 64 -1.01 52.28 3.42
CA PRO A 64 -0.21 52.50 2.23
C PRO A 64 0.22 51.17 1.58
N GLU A 65 0.17 51.10 0.26
CA GLU A 65 0.77 50.01 -0.54
C GLU A 65 2.28 49.92 -0.25
N GLN A 66 2.68 48.89 0.48
CA GLN A 66 4.05 48.45 0.57
C GLN A 66 4.33 47.47 -0.57
N SER A 67 5.12 47.92 -1.54
CA SER A 67 5.66 47.06 -2.60
C SER A 67 6.50 45.94 -1.99
N ALA A 68 6.09 44.70 -2.19
CA ALA A 68 6.84 43.53 -1.74
C ALA A 68 8.19 43.43 -2.48
N PRO A 69 9.30 43.17 -1.78
CA PRO A 69 10.58 42.91 -2.45
C PRO A 69 10.50 41.59 -3.22
N SER A 70 10.97 41.63 -4.47
CA SER A 70 11.11 40.46 -5.33
C SER A 70 11.89 39.36 -4.60
N GLY A 71 11.22 38.24 -4.32
CA GLY A 71 11.84 37.08 -3.72
C GLY A 71 13.00 36.55 -4.60
N PRO A 72 14.04 35.95 -3.99
CA PRO A 72 15.15 35.39 -4.75
C PRO A 72 14.63 34.31 -5.72
N ALA A 73 15.10 34.39 -6.95
CA ALA A 73 14.80 33.45 -8.01
C ALA A 73 15.00 32.00 -7.53
N ALA A 74 14.04 31.12 -7.89
CA ALA A 74 14.18 29.69 -7.69
C ALA A 74 15.55 29.23 -8.25
N PRO A 75 16.30 28.37 -7.53
CA PRO A 75 17.55 27.83 -8.06
C PRO A 75 17.24 27.10 -9.36
N ALA A 76 17.99 27.44 -10.42
CA ALA A 76 17.93 26.72 -11.68
C ALA A 76 18.13 25.23 -11.42
N GLU A 77 17.20 24.41 -11.92
CA GLU A 77 17.30 22.95 -11.93
C GLU A 77 18.55 22.59 -12.75
N GLU A 78 19.66 22.37 -12.06
CA GLU A 78 20.94 22.01 -12.66
C GLU A 78 20.74 20.73 -13.48
N ALA A 79 20.92 20.85 -14.80
CA ALA A 79 20.70 19.78 -15.75
C ALA A 79 21.45 18.52 -15.29
N ALA A 80 20.68 17.45 -15.04
CA ALA A 80 21.22 16.17 -14.64
C ALA A 80 22.25 15.70 -15.67
N GLY A 81 23.52 15.69 -15.27
CA GLY A 81 24.56 14.95 -15.98
C GLY A 81 24.19 13.47 -16.09
N PRO A 82 24.83 12.70 -16.97
CA PRO A 82 24.53 11.29 -17.15
C PRO A 82 24.64 10.58 -15.80
N SER A 83 23.50 10.08 -15.32
CA SER A 83 23.40 9.32 -14.08
C SER A 83 24.11 7.98 -14.26
N SER A 84 25.39 7.92 -13.90
CA SER A 84 26.11 6.65 -13.84
C SER A 84 25.73 5.96 -12.53
N TYR A 85 24.79 5.01 -12.59
CA TYR A 85 24.49 4.16 -11.44
C TYR A 85 25.68 3.24 -11.18
N ALA A 86 26.30 3.39 -10.02
CA ALA A 86 27.29 2.41 -9.56
C ALA A 86 26.54 1.21 -8.98
N ILE A 87 26.69 0.05 -9.62
CA ILE A 87 26.32 -1.23 -9.02
C ILE A 87 27.29 -1.46 -7.86
N ALA A 88 26.76 -1.69 -6.67
CA ALA A 88 27.58 -2.15 -5.57
C ALA A 88 27.73 -3.68 -5.64
N GLU A 89 28.88 -4.20 -5.23
CA GLU A 89 29.14 -5.64 -5.26
C GLU A 89 28.20 -6.37 -4.29
N ALA A 90 27.28 -7.17 -4.82
CA ALA A 90 26.45 -8.09 -4.05
C ALA A 90 27.13 -9.47 -3.91
N GLU A 91 27.40 -9.85 -2.67
CA GLU A 91 28.05 -11.12 -2.33
C GLU A 91 27.09 -12.31 -2.47
N SER A 92 25.80 -12.17 -2.14
CA SER A 92 24.85 -13.29 -2.16
C SER A 92 24.08 -13.43 -3.48
N PHE A 93 24.06 -12.39 -4.30
CA PHE A 93 23.20 -12.30 -5.47
C PHE A 93 23.98 -12.09 -6.78
N LEU A 94 23.44 -12.61 -7.87
CA LEU A 94 23.86 -12.27 -9.22
C LEU A 94 22.95 -11.14 -9.70
N LEU A 95 23.54 -9.97 -9.94
CA LEU A 95 22.84 -8.78 -10.39
C LEU A 95 23.03 -8.60 -11.89
N SER A 96 21.97 -8.27 -12.61
CA SER A 96 22.13 -7.65 -13.94
C SER A 96 22.45 -6.17 -13.79
N GLU A 97 22.96 -5.56 -14.86
CA GLU A 97 23.10 -4.11 -14.90
C GLU A 97 21.71 -3.43 -14.83
N PRO A 98 21.56 -2.31 -14.10
CA PRO A 98 20.35 -1.51 -14.14
C PRO A 98 20.14 -0.92 -15.54
N GLU A 99 18.99 -1.19 -16.13
CA GLU A 99 18.60 -0.67 -17.44
C GLU A 99 17.52 0.40 -17.29
N ASP A 100 17.66 1.50 -18.02
CA ASP A 100 16.65 2.56 -18.11
C ASP A 100 15.47 2.07 -18.96
N VAL A 101 14.32 1.88 -18.32
CA VAL A 101 13.12 1.32 -18.97
C VAL A 101 12.10 2.39 -19.38
N GLY A 102 12.33 3.66 -19.01
CA GLY A 102 11.42 4.76 -19.36
C GLY A 102 11.42 5.93 -18.37
N PRO A 103 10.55 6.93 -18.60
CA PRO A 103 10.34 8.03 -17.65
C PRO A 103 9.92 7.55 -16.26
N ALA A 104 10.18 8.36 -15.22
CA ALA A 104 9.60 8.10 -13.90
C ALA A 104 8.07 8.12 -13.98
N GLY A 105 7.44 7.04 -13.52
CA GLY A 105 6.00 6.88 -13.54
C GLY A 105 5.49 5.79 -12.61
N PRO A 106 4.17 5.69 -12.44
CA PRO A 106 3.54 4.60 -11.70
C PRO A 106 3.85 3.26 -12.39
N MET A 107 4.54 2.36 -11.69
CA MET A 107 5.06 1.13 -12.30
C MET A 107 4.95 -0.09 -11.39
N ALA A 108 4.84 -1.26 -11.99
CA ALA A 108 4.86 -2.54 -11.30
C ALA A 108 5.73 -3.57 -12.02
N ALA A 109 6.58 -4.25 -11.26
CA ALA A 109 7.38 -5.36 -11.75
C ALA A 109 6.53 -6.61 -11.98
N SER A 110 6.93 -7.43 -12.95
CA SER A 110 6.37 -8.75 -13.23
C SER A 110 7.43 -9.64 -13.85
N SER A 111 7.15 -10.95 -13.95
CA SER A 111 7.99 -11.89 -14.68
C SER A 111 8.12 -11.55 -16.19
N GLU A 112 7.17 -10.81 -16.77
CA GLU A 112 7.15 -10.41 -18.18
C GLU A 112 7.93 -9.11 -18.47
N GLY A 113 8.22 -8.31 -17.43
CA GLY A 113 8.74 -6.96 -17.57
C GLY A 113 8.09 -5.97 -16.61
N ILE A 114 8.22 -4.68 -16.90
CA ILE A 114 7.71 -3.59 -16.06
C ILE A 114 6.47 -2.97 -16.71
N PHE A 115 5.34 -3.02 -16.00
CA PHE A 115 4.10 -2.37 -16.41
C PHE A 115 4.09 -0.92 -15.95
N PHE A 116 3.67 -0.02 -16.82
CA PHE A 116 3.51 1.41 -16.54
C PHE A 116 2.07 1.83 -16.74
N ILE A 117 1.61 2.80 -15.95
CA ILE A 117 0.28 3.42 -16.10
C ILE A 117 0.44 4.92 -16.35
N THR A 118 -0.19 5.40 -17.42
CA THR A 118 -0.21 6.83 -17.80
C THR A 118 -1.32 7.59 -17.08
N LYS A 119 -1.26 8.92 -17.12
CA LYS A 119 -2.34 9.82 -16.68
C LYS A 119 -3.65 9.59 -17.44
N GLY A 120 -3.55 9.15 -18.70
CA GLY A 120 -4.69 8.85 -19.57
C GLY A 120 -5.23 7.43 -19.42
N ASP A 121 -4.86 6.71 -18.34
CA ASP A 121 -5.26 5.32 -18.09
C ASP A 121 -4.86 4.32 -19.19
N GLY A 122 -3.85 4.69 -20.00
CA GLY A 122 -3.14 3.79 -20.90
C GLY A 122 -2.02 3.04 -20.18
N MET A 123 -1.66 1.87 -20.71
CA MET A 123 -0.67 0.97 -20.12
C MET A 123 0.44 0.65 -21.11
N TYR A 124 1.69 0.75 -20.64
CA TYR A 124 2.87 0.30 -21.37
C TYR A 124 3.53 -0.90 -20.68
N LEU A 125 4.27 -1.69 -21.44
CA LEU A 125 5.09 -2.80 -20.93
C LEU A 125 6.53 -2.66 -21.45
N ALA A 126 7.45 -2.35 -20.56
CA ALA A 126 8.89 -2.55 -20.77
C ALA A 126 9.16 -4.06 -20.68
N ARG A 127 9.14 -4.74 -21.82
CA ARG A 127 9.24 -6.20 -21.88
C ARG A 127 10.63 -6.68 -21.49
N ARG A 128 10.68 -7.73 -20.67
CA ARG A 128 11.91 -8.43 -20.30
C ARG A 128 12.26 -9.52 -21.31
N LYS A 129 13.54 -9.69 -21.59
CA LYS A 129 14.12 -10.80 -22.38
C LYS A 129 15.38 -11.31 -21.69
N GLY A 130 15.26 -12.40 -20.94
CA GLY A 130 16.33 -12.86 -20.07
C GLY A 130 16.57 -11.86 -18.94
N ASP A 131 17.79 -11.36 -18.80
CA ASP A 131 18.13 -10.38 -17.76
C ASP A 131 18.08 -8.92 -18.26
N SER A 132 17.69 -8.71 -19.52
CA SER A 132 17.56 -7.38 -20.13
C SER A 132 16.11 -6.96 -20.31
N PHE A 133 15.91 -5.65 -20.47
CA PHE A 133 14.62 -4.98 -20.57
C PHE A 133 14.58 -4.08 -21.82
N SER A 134 13.37 -3.89 -22.36
CA SER A 134 13.13 -2.89 -23.39
C SER A 134 12.68 -1.59 -22.76
N ALA A 135 13.19 -0.46 -23.26
CA ALA A 135 12.64 0.85 -22.92
C ALA A 135 11.29 1.06 -23.60
N ILE A 136 10.35 1.69 -22.89
CA ILE A 136 9.10 2.15 -23.49
C ILE A 136 9.35 3.43 -24.29
N SER A 137 8.60 3.59 -25.38
CA SER A 137 8.56 4.84 -26.15
C SER A 137 7.37 5.66 -25.68
N ALA A 138 7.56 6.46 -24.65
CA ALA A 138 6.54 7.35 -24.08
C ALA A 138 7.18 8.62 -23.53
N GLU A 139 6.47 9.73 -23.63
CA GLU A 139 6.94 11.03 -23.13
C GLU A 139 6.75 11.13 -21.62
N ARG A 140 7.62 11.91 -20.96
CA ARG A 140 7.60 12.08 -19.50
C ARG A 140 6.27 12.66 -19.02
N GLU A 141 5.67 13.54 -19.81
CA GLU A 141 4.44 14.26 -19.51
C GLU A 141 3.22 13.33 -19.42
N GLU A 142 3.29 12.15 -20.03
CA GLU A 142 2.26 11.12 -19.96
C GLU A 142 2.14 10.49 -18.56
N PHE A 143 3.15 10.64 -17.68
CA PHE A 143 3.20 9.96 -16.39
C PHE A 143 3.08 10.90 -15.20
N PHE A 144 2.53 10.39 -14.10
CA PHE A 144 2.69 11.01 -12.79
C PHE A 144 4.09 10.74 -12.27
N ARG A 145 4.87 11.79 -12.01
CA ARG A 145 6.22 11.66 -11.46
C ARG A 145 6.27 10.86 -10.15
N TYR A 146 5.23 11.03 -9.32
CA TYR A 146 5.03 10.31 -8.08
C TYR A 146 3.67 9.62 -8.16
N GLY A 147 3.67 8.28 -8.18
CA GLY A 147 2.44 7.51 -8.26
C GLY A 147 2.68 6.03 -8.02
N ARG A 148 1.60 5.33 -7.67
CA ARG A 148 1.63 3.90 -7.34
C ARG A 148 1.29 3.08 -8.57
N GLY A 149 2.13 2.09 -8.85
CA GLY A 149 1.90 1.18 -9.97
C GLY A 149 0.67 0.29 -9.79
N PRO A 150 0.32 -0.46 -10.85
CA PRO A 150 -0.84 -1.33 -10.81
C PRO A 150 -0.59 -2.58 -9.95
N ALA A 151 -1.64 -3.10 -9.32
CA ALA A 151 -1.68 -4.50 -8.90
C ALA A 151 -1.85 -5.40 -10.12
N LEU A 152 -1.02 -6.42 -10.24
CA LEU A 152 -1.08 -7.39 -11.32
C LEU A 152 -1.76 -8.67 -10.83
N THR A 153 -2.75 -9.14 -11.59
CA THR A 153 -3.29 -10.51 -11.49
C THR A 153 -2.85 -11.32 -12.69
N LYS A 154 -3.38 -12.55 -12.81
CA LYS A 154 -3.10 -13.40 -13.96
C LYS A 154 -3.49 -12.74 -15.29
N ASN A 155 -4.65 -12.08 -15.32
CA ASN A 155 -5.24 -11.59 -16.57
C ASN A 155 -5.29 -10.06 -16.67
N TYR A 156 -5.31 -9.36 -15.54
CA TYR A 156 -5.57 -7.93 -15.48
C TYR A 156 -4.50 -7.18 -14.71
N ALA A 157 -4.39 -5.89 -15.01
CA ALA A 157 -3.74 -4.89 -14.19
C ALA A 157 -4.85 -4.03 -13.57
N TYR A 158 -4.74 -3.70 -12.28
CA TYR A 158 -5.67 -2.86 -11.54
C TYR A 158 -4.93 -1.65 -10.97
N TRP A 159 -5.48 -0.45 -11.11
CA TRP A 159 -4.86 0.78 -10.60
C TRP A 159 -5.92 1.80 -10.20
N ILE A 160 -5.49 2.88 -9.55
CA ILE A 160 -6.35 4.05 -9.34
C ILE A 160 -6.07 5.07 -10.45
N SER A 161 -7.08 5.35 -11.26
CA SER A 161 -7.01 6.34 -12.33
C SER A 161 -6.77 7.76 -11.80
N ALA A 162 -6.33 8.65 -12.69
CA ALA A 162 -6.20 10.08 -12.42
C ALA A 162 -7.51 10.72 -11.91
N SER A 163 -8.65 10.12 -12.24
CA SER A 163 -10.00 10.55 -11.86
C SER A 163 -10.46 10.05 -10.48
N GLY A 164 -9.62 9.34 -9.72
CA GLY A 164 -10.02 8.78 -8.42
C GLY A 164 -10.97 7.60 -8.56
N ARG A 165 -10.76 6.75 -9.56
CA ARG A 165 -11.57 5.53 -9.79
C ARG A 165 -10.68 4.32 -9.85
N LEU A 166 -11.11 3.22 -9.23
CA LEU A 166 -10.52 1.90 -9.45
C LEU A 166 -10.74 1.53 -10.92
N ALA A 167 -9.65 1.29 -11.64
CA ALA A 167 -9.63 0.93 -13.04
C ALA A 167 -8.98 -0.45 -13.22
N ARG A 168 -9.33 -1.14 -14.30
CA ARG A 168 -8.63 -2.33 -14.76
C ARG A 168 -8.51 -2.38 -16.28
N SER A 169 -7.47 -3.03 -16.77
CA SER A 169 -7.32 -3.42 -18.17
C SER A 169 -6.74 -4.83 -18.22
N LYS A 170 -6.97 -5.56 -19.31
CA LYS A 170 -6.17 -6.75 -19.58
C LYS A 170 -4.70 -6.37 -19.63
N ARG A 171 -3.83 -7.33 -19.32
CA ARG A 171 -2.36 -7.16 -19.42
C ARG A 171 -1.85 -7.04 -20.87
N THR A 172 -2.72 -7.25 -21.85
CA THR A 172 -2.50 -6.95 -23.27
C THR A 172 -3.19 -5.64 -23.65
N PRO A 173 -2.80 -4.97 -24.75
CA PRO A 173 -3.50 -3.78 -25.22
C PRO A 173 -5.01 -4.01 -25.29
N SER A 174 -5.76 -3.28 -24.46
CA SER A 174 -7.20 -3.42 -24.31
C SER A 174 -7.81 -2.13 -23.75
N THR A 175 -9.14 -2.03 -23.78
CA THR A 175 -9.87 -0.90 -23.21
C THR A 175 -9.88 -0.96 -21.69
N THR A 176 -9.65 0.18 -21.04
CA THR A 176 -9.77 0.33 -19.59
C THR A 176 -11.23 0.32 -19.15
N GLU A 177 -11.54 -0.47 -18.12
CA GLU A 177 -12.82 -0.53 -17.43
C GLU A 177 -12.71 0.15 -16.06
N TYR A 178 -13.74 0.89 -15.66
CA TYR A 178 -13.80 1.56 -14.35
C TYR A 178 -14.80 0.86 -13.43
N LEU A 179 -14.32 0.47 -12.24
CA LEU A 179 -14.99 -0.45 -11.33
C LEU A 179 -15.68 0.25 -10.14
N GLY A 180 -15.30 1.49 -9.83
CA GLY A 180 -15.88 2.25 -8.73
C GLY A 180 -15.01 3.43 -8.29
N PRO A 181 -15.50 4.25 -7.34
CA PRO A 181 -14.71 5.33 -6.73
C PRO A 181 -13.56 4.77 -5.89
N ALA A 182 -12.46 5.51 -5.81
CA ALA A 182 -11.26 5.16 -5.05
C ALA A 182 -10.49 6.41 -4.62
N ARG A 183 -9.60 6.28 -3.62
CA ARG A 183 -8.72 7.37 -3.18
C ARG A 183 -7.60 7.58 -4.19
N SER A 184 -7.54 8.78 -4.76
CA SER A 184 -6.48 9.17 -5.71
C SER A 184 -5.08 8.95 -5.13
N GLY A 185 -4.19 8.36 -5.92
CA GLY A 185 -2.80 8.09 -5.53
C GLY A 185 -2.61 6.90 -4.57
N ALA A 186 -3.69 6.25 -4.11
CA ALA A 186 -3.57 5.04 -3.30
C ALA A 186 -3.10 3.83 -4.13
N ARG A 187 -2.45 2.88 -3.46
CA ARG A 187 -2.03 1.61 -4.06
C ARG A 187 -3.21 0.62 -4.11
N VAL A 188 -3.21 -0.22 -5.14
CA VAL A 188 -4.10 -1.38 -5.27
C VAL A 188 -3.30 -2.63 -4.98
N HIS A 189 -3.90 -3.63 -4.34
CA HIS A 189 -3.25 -4.87 -3.94
C HIS A 189 -4.02 -6.08 -4.44
N SER A 190 -3.34 -7.02 -5.09
CA SER A 190 -3.95 -8.29 -5.50
C SER A 190 -4.17 -9.21 -4.29
N LEU A 191 -5.33 -9.86 -4.21
CA LEU A 191 -5.57 -10.90 -3.20
C LEU A 191 -5.05 -12.27 -3.62
N GLY A 192 -4.62 -12.43 -4.89
CA GLY A 192 -4.09 -13.70 -5.40
C GLY A 192 -5.11 -14.85 -5.44
N THR A 193 -6.40 -14.53 -5.58
CA THR A 193 -7.50 -15.50 -5.55
C THR A 193 -8.20 -15.64 -6.89
N ALA A 194 -8.97 -16.74 -7.03
CA ALA A 194 -9.98 -16.90 -8.08
C ALA A 194 -11.38 -16.90 -7.41
N PRO A 195 -12.36 -16.09 -7.87
CA PRO A 195 -12.24 -15.09 -8.93
C PRO A 195 -11.26 -13.96 -8.59
N ASP A 196 -10.89 -13.16 -9.60
CA ASP A 196 -9.96 -12.04 -9.44
C ASP A 196 -10.51 -11.05 -8.40
N SER A 197 -9.68 -10.70 -7.43
CA SER A 197 -10.02 -9.80 -6.34
C SER A 197 -8.86 -8.88 -6.01
N VAL A 198 -9.19 -7.62 -5.72
CA VAL A 198 -8.22 -6.60 -5.31
C VAL A 198 -8.68 -5.82 -4.09
N ALA A 199 -7.73 -5.41 -3.26
CA ALA A 199 -7.91 -4.53 -2.14
C ALA A 199 -7.45 -3.11 -2.53
N TYR A 200 -8.20 -2.10 -2.12
CA TYR A 200 -7.90 -0.69 -2.43
C TYR A 200 -8.52 0.24 -1.39
N LEU A 201 -8.13 1.51 -1.41
CA LEU A 201 -8.74 2.55 -0.58
C LEU A 201 -9.79 3.35 -1.36
N ALA A 202 -10.91 3.67 -0.72
CA ALA A 202 -11.94 4.55 -1.27
C ALA A 202 -12.31 5.65 -0.28
N GLU A 203 -12.78 6.78 -0.82
CA GLU A 203 -13.31 7.90 -0.05
C GLU A 203 -14.82 7.70 0.18
N ASP A 204 -15.24 7.90 1.42
CA ASP A 204 -16.62 7.86 1.89
C ASP A 204 -16.86 9.10 2.76
N GLY A 205 -17.18 10.22 2.10
CA GLY A 205 -17.10 11.55 2.72
C GLY A 205 -15.66 11.86 3.14
N ASP A 206 -15.46 12.22 4.40
CA ASP A 206 -14.13 12.49 4.98
C ASP A 206 -13.42 11.22 5.50
N VAL A 207 -14.00 10.04 5.32
CA VAL A 207 -13.47 8.78 5.84
C VAL A 207 -12.84 7.96 4.72
N LEU A 208 -11.62 7.46 4.96
CA LEU A 208 -10.97 6.51 4.06
C LEU A 208 -11.33 5.08 4.45
N ARG A 209 -11.91 4.35 3.51
CA ARG A 209 -12.33 2.95 3.69
C ARG A 209 -11.39 2.02 2.95
N ALA A 210 -11.00 0.93 3.61
CA ALA A 210 -10.44 -0.21 2.90
C ALA A 210 -11.58 -0.98 2.22
N MET A 211 -11.42 -1.28 0.94
CA MET A 211 -12.41 -1.94 0.09
C MET A 211 -11.81 -3.21 -0.51
N ILE A 212 -12.64 -4.22 -0.75
CA ILE A 212 -12.33 -5.36 -1.62
C ILE A 212 -13.27 -5.32 -2.81
N TRP A 213 -12.73 -5.24 -4.02
CA TRP A 213 -13.47 -5.52 -5.24
C TRP A 213 -13.27 -6.97 -5.66
N THR A 214 -14.33 -7.64 -6.10
CA THR A 214 -14.27 -9.03 -6.58
C THR A 214 -15.08 -9.18 -7.85
N GLU A 215 -14.49 -9.86 -8.84
CA GLU A 215 -15.13 -10.08 -10.14
C GLU A 215 -16.48 -10.80 -9.99
N GLY A 216 -17.50 -10.25 -10.64
CA GLY A 216 -18.88 -10.73 -10.56
C GLY A 216 -19.60 -10.50 -9.23
N LYS A 217 -18.94 -9.89 -8.22
CA LYS A 217 -19.51 -9.60 -6.89
C LYS A 217 -19.49 -8.12 -6.51
N GLY A 218 -18.67 -7.31 -7.16
CA GLY A 218 -18.56 -5.88 -6.90
C GLY A 218 -17.68 -5.55 -5.70
N ALA A 219 -17.82 -4.32 -5.18
CA ALA A 219 -17.05 -3.82 -4.06
C ALA A 219 -17.73 -4.08 -2.71
N LYS A 220 -16.94 -4.40 -1.69
CA LYS A 220 -17.36 -4.57 -0.30
C LYS A 220 -16.42 -3.84 0.64
N VAL A 221 -16.96 -3.14 1.64
CA VAL A 221 -16.18 -2.49 2.69
C VAL A 221 -15.46 -3.56 3.52
N ALA A 222 -14.16 -3.40 3.68
CA ALA A 222 -13.26 -4.29 4.41
C ALA A 222 -12.78 -3.72 5.75
N SER A 223 -12.65 -2.39 5.83
CA SER A 223 -12.28 -1.70 7.06
C SER A 223 -13.31 -1.93 8.19
N PRO A 224 -12.87 -1.94 9.47
CA PRO A 224 -13.81 -1.91 10.58
C PRO A 224 -14.60 -0.60 10.60
N GLU A 225 -15.75 -0.62 11.27
CA GLU A 225 -16.57 0.57 11.46
C GLU A 225 -15.81 1.63 12.29
N GLY A 226 -15.98 2.90 11.96
CA GLY A 226 -15.31 4.02 12.64
C GLY A 226 -13.81 4.20 12.34
N ALA A 227 -13.14 3.28 11.64
CA ALA A 227 -11.74 3.43 11.27
C ALA A 227 -11.57 4.18 9.93
N SER A 228 -10.54 5.02 9.85
CA SER A 228 -10.10 5.68 8.62
C SER A 228 -8.75 5.10 8.18
N ILE A 229 -8.77 4.23 7.17
CA ILE A 229 -7.58 3.47 6.75
C ILE A 229 -6.78 4.28 5.74
N THR A 230 -5.55 4.65 6.11
CA THR A 230 -4.67 5.48 5.27
C THR A 230 -3.71 4.68 4.41
N SER A 231 -3.42 3.43 4.79
CA SER A 231 -2.65 2.46 3.98
C SER A 231 -3.17 1.04 4.18
N LEU A 232 -3.02 0.22 3.16
CA LEU A 232 -3.50 -1.15 3.08
C LEU A 232 -2.43 -2.00 2.41
N ASP A 233 -2.29 -3.26 2.83
CA ASP A 233 -1.59 -4.29 2.06
C ASP A 233 -2.19 -5.67 2.33
N VAL A 234 -1.80 -6.67 1.54
CA VAL A 234 -2.31 -8.03 1.60
C VAL A 234 -1.16 -9.01 1.85
N ILE A 235 -1.24 -9.76 2.95
CA ILE A 235 -0.46 -10.98 3.10
C ILE A 235 -1.18 -12.06 2.28
N ALA A 236 -0.67 -12.32 1.07
CA ALA A 236 -1.22 -13.32 0.16
C ALA A 236 -0.91 -14.74 0.67
N VAL A 237 -1.86 -15.32 1.42
CA VAL A 237 -1.84 -16.73 1.80
C VAL A 237 -2.87 -17.48 0.96
N PRO A 238 -2.53 -18.64 0.35
CA PRO A 238 -3.49 -19.41 -0.43
C PRO A 238 -4.78 -19.67 0.36
N SER A 239 -5.92 -19.31 -0.22
CA SER A 239 -7.29 -19.46 0.33
C SER A 239 -7.73 -18.52 1.46
N PHE A 240 -6.81 -17.87 2.18
CA PHE A 240 -7.15 -16.97 3.28
C PHE A 240 -6.22 -15.75 3.33
N PRO A 241 -6.27 -14.86 2.31
CA PRO A 241 -5.50 -13.64 2.35
C PRO A 241 -5.85 -12.82 3.58
N LYS A 242 -4.83 -12.12 4.12
CA LYS A 242 -5.00 -11.26 5.29
C LYS A 242 -4.78 -9.82 4.87
N LEU A 243 -5.71 -8.95 5.23
CA LEU A 243 -5.61 -7.51 5.03
C LEU A 243 -4.89 -6.90 6.21
N LEU A 244 -3.79 -6.21 5.94
CA LEU A 244 -3.14 -5.28 6.86
C LEU A 244 -3.68 -3.88 6.56
N MET A 245 -4.22 -3.20 7.55
CA MET A 245 -4.85 -1.89 7.39
C MET A 245 -4.26 -0.94 8.42
N LEU A 246 -3.46 0.02 7.98
CA LEU A 246 -2.90 1.05 8.83
C LEU A 246 -3.86 2.23 8.89
N GLU A 247 -4.28 2.58 10.11
CA GLU A 247 -4.97 3.81 10.42
C GLU A 247 -3.94 4.86 10.86
N GLY A 248 -3.40 5.59 9.88
CA GLY A 248 -2.40 6.62 10.12
C GLY A 248 -3.00 7.83 10.83
N ARG A 249 -2.47 8.15 12.02
CA ARG A 249 -2.83 9.36 12.78
C ARG A 249 -1.55 10.09 13.19
N SER A 250 -1.65 11.35 13.56
CA SER A 250 -0.49 12.14 14.01
C SER A 250 0.10 11.67 15.35
N GLY A 251 -0.70 11.03 16.21
CA GLY A 251 -0.29 10.56 17.54
C GLY A 251 -0.04 9.06 17.60
N LEU A 252 -1.11 8.27 17.55
CA LEU A 252 -1.07 6.81 17.64
C LEU A 252 -1.73 6.20 16.41
N SER A 253 -1.02 5.33 15.71
CA SER A 253 -1.48 4.72 14.45
C SER A 253 -1.77 3.23 14.64
N PRO A 254 -3.03 2.80 14.79
CA PRO A 254 -3.38 1.40 14.87
C PRO A 254 -3.12 0.66 13.56
N LEU A 255 -2.51 -0.51 13.65
CA LEU A 255 -2.44 -1.50 12.59
C LEU A 255 -3.52 -2.56 12.84
N HIS A 256 -4.49 -2.63 11.95
CA HIS A 256 -5.56 -3.63 11.98
C HIS A 256 -5.21 -4.81 11.06
N LEU A 257 -5.66 -6.00 11.45
CA LEU A 257 -5.60 -7.22 10.63
C LEU A 257 -7.00 -7.81 10.47
N ARG A 258 -7.31 -8.25 9.24
CA ARG A 258 -8.54 -8.98 8.95
C ARG A 258 -8.28 -10.14 8.00
N THR A 259 -8.81 -11.32 8.32
CA THR A 259 -8.78 -12.46 7.39
C THR A 259 -9.92 -12.35 6.38
N VAL A 260 -9.66 -12.80 5.14
CA VAL A 260 -10.65 -12.83 4.07
C VAL A 260 -10.82 -14.26 3.62
N ARG A 261 -12.06 -14.74 3.55
CA ARG A 261 -12.42 -16.07 3.04
C ARG A 261 -13.34 -15.93 1.85
N PHE A 262 -13.02 -16.57 0.75
CA PHE A 262 -13.86 -16.55 -0.44
C PHE A 262 -14.86 -17.68 -0.42
N ARG A 263 -16.16 -17.34 -0.48
CA ARG A 263 -17.27 -18.29 -0.63
C ARG A 263 -18.08 -17.97 -1.88
N LYS A 264 -19.06 -18.83 -2.21
CA LYS A 264 -19.95 -18.64 -3.39
C LYS A 264 -20.63 -17.26 -3.41
N GLY A 265 -20.91 -16.68 -2.24
CA GLY A 265 -21.50 -15.35 -2.08
C GLY A 265 -20.54 -14.18 -2.29
N GLY A 266 -19.22 -14.41 -2.39
CA GLY A 266 -18.19 -13.37 -2.42
C GLY A 266 -17.26 -13.43 -1.19
N PRO A 267 -16.49 -12.37 -0.93
CA PRO A 267 -15.57 -12.31 0.21
C PRO A 267 -16.34 -12.21 1.53
N GLU A 268 -16.10 -13.15 2.44
CA GLU A 268 -16.46 -13.10 3.85
C GLU A 268 -15.26 -12.62 4.66
N LEU A 269 -15.50 -11.65 5.53
CA LEU A 269 -14.45 -11.03 6.32
C LEU A 269 -14.53 -11.57 7.75
N GLY A 270 -13.39 -12.01 8.28
CA GLY A 270 -13.25 -12.41 9.67
C GLY A 270 -13.39 -11.22 10.63
N PRO A 271 -13.20 -11.43 11.94
CA PRO A 271 -13.09 -10.33 12.89
C PRO A 271 -11.89 -9.43 12.54
N SER A 272 -12.00 -8.15 12.91
CA SER A 272 -10.87 -7.20 12.84
C SER A 272 -10.16 -7.20 14.19
N SER A 273 -8.83 -7.33 14.16
CA SER A 273 -7.99 -7.24 15.36
C SER A 273 -7.01 -6.10 15.21
N VAL A 274 -6.83 -5.30 16.28
CA VAL A 274 -5.71 -4.36 16.35
C VAL A 274 -4.48 -5.14 16.76
N LEU A 275 -3.53 -5.30 15.85
CA LEU A 275 -2.28 -6.03 16.11
C LEU A 275 -1.28 -5.19 16.87
N TRP A 276 -1.19 -3.91 16.52
CA TRP A 276 -0.17 -3.02 17.02
C TRP A 276 -0.69 -1.59 17.02
N VAL A 277 -0.23 -0.78 17.97
CA VAL A 277 -0.46 0.67 17.98
C VAL A 277 0.90 1.33 17.90
N GLY A 278 1.21 1.84 16.71
CA GLY A 278 2.45 2.53 16.44
C GLY A 278 2.41 4.01 16.80
N PRO A 279 3.54 4.70 16.66
CA PRO A 279 3.59 6.15 16.75
C PRO A 279 2.87 6.81 15.56
N GLY A 280 2.97 8.12 15.48
CA GLY A 280 2.34 8.90 14.42
C GLY A 280 2.80 8.46 13.02
N SER A 281 1.88 8.38 12.07
CA SER A 281 2.16 8.10 10.66
C SER A 281 2.03 9.35 9.83
N GLN A 282 2.87 9.45 8.79
CA GLN A 282 2.79 10.50 7.80
C GLN A 282 1.77 10.14 6.71
N PRO A 283 1.27 11.12 5.91
CA PRO A 283 0.27 10.85 4.87
C PRO A 283 0.66 9.79 3.84
N LEU A 284 1.97 9.59 3.62
CA LEU A 284 2.53 8.64 2.67
C LEU A 284 3.09 7.37 3.32
N THR A 285 2.93 7.19 4.63
CA THR A 285 3.35 5.95 5.32
C THR A 285 2.55 4.77 4.77
N GLU A 286 3.27 3.78 4.24
CA GLU A 286 2.70 2.53 3.74
C GLU A 286 2.98 1.37 4.69
N VAL A 287 2.03 0.44 4.79
CA VAL A 287 2.25 -0.89 5.37
C VAL A 287 2.61 -1.86 4.25
N HIS A 288 3.54 -2.77 4.51
CA HIS A 288 3.90 -3.85 3.60
C HIS A 288 3.81 -5.20 4.30
N GLY A 289 3.16 -6.17 3.67
CA GLY A 289 2.88 -7.49 4.20
C GLY A 289 3.49 -8.60 3.35
N SER A 290 4.00 -9.64 3.99
CA SER A 290 4.34 -10.88 3.29
C SER A 290 4.21 -12.10 4.18
N THR A 291 4.32 -13.28 3.58
CA THR A 291 4.45 -14.51 4.35
C THR A 291 5.90 -14.68 4.80
N LEU A 292 6.09 -15.19 6.02
CA LEU A 292 7.39 -15.50 6.59
C LEU A 292 7.34 -16.93 7.13
N ALA A 293 8.37 -17.73 6.82
CA ALA A 293 8.37 -19.14 7.19
C ALA A 293 8.29 -19.32 8.72
N GLY A 294 7.42 -20.23 9.17
CA GLY A 294 7.22 -20.52 10.59
C GLY A 294 6.32 -19.54 11.35
N THR A 295 5.78 -18.51 10.68
CA THR A 295 4.97 -17.45 11.31
C THR A 295 3.62 -17.28 10.60
N GLY A 296 2.74 -16.42 11.15
CA GLY A 296 1.49 -16.05 10.47
C GLY A 296 1.67 -15.02 9.35
N GLY A 297 2.89 -14.54 9.13
CA GLY A 297 3.24 -13.45 8.24
C GLY A 297 4.09 -12.40 8.94
N VAL A 298 4.35 -11.31 8.22
CA VAL A 298 5.10 -10.16 8.71
C VAL A 298 4.49 -8.88 8.15
N ALA A 299 4.53 -7.82 8.96
CA ALA A 299 4.19 -6.47 8.53
C ALA A 299 5.41 -5.55 8.72
N LEU A 300 5.68 -4.73 7.71
CA LEU A 300 6.74 -3.73 7.69
C LEU A 300 6.11 -2.35 7.58
N ILE A 301 6.51 -1.42 8.44
CA ILE A 301 6.02 -0.04 8.41
C ILE A 301 7.21 0.89 8.59
N ALA A 302 7.49 1.72 7.58
CA ALA A 302 8.48 2.79 7.71
C ALA A 302 7.85 3.97 8.47
N THR A 303 8.31 4.21 9.69
CA THR A 303 7.75 5.24 10.57
C THR A 303 8.77 5.72 11.60
N ALA A 304 8.42 6.77 12.34
CA ALA A 304 9.19 7.21 13.49
C ALA A 304 9.29 6.06 14.51
N LYS A 305 10.47 5.81 15.06
CA LYS A 305 10.64 4.98 16.26
C LYS A 305 10.42 5.80 17.52
N ASP A 306 10.99 7.01 17.49
CA ASP A 306 10.92 8.02 18.55
C ASP A 306 11.10 9.42 17.93
N ILE A 307 11.27 10.45 18.77
CA ILE A 307 11.36 11.85 18.32
C ILE A 307 12.59 12.17 17.46
N VAL A 308 13.64 11.34 17.48
CA VAL A 308 14.90 11.59 16.75
C VAL A 308 15.28 10.43 15.83
N THR A 309 14.61 9.29 15.94
CA THR A 309 14.93 8.07 15.19
C THR A 309 13.75 7.69 14.30
N PHE A 310 14.05 7.51 13.02
CA PHE A 310 13.14 6.91 12.04
C PHE A 310 13.65 5.51 11.64
N GLY A 311 12.76 4.64 11.18
CA GLY A 311 13.18 3.34 10.67
C GLY A 311 12.01 2.49 10.19
N VAL A 312 12.27 1.20 9.97
CA VAL A 312 11.24 0.21 9.69
C VAL A 312 10.94 -0.58 10.94
N ALA A 313 9.68 -0.54 11.37
CA ALA A 313 9.15 -1.49 12.33
C ALA A 313 8.86 -2.81 11.61
N VAL A 314 9.52 -3.89 12.06
CA VAL A 314 9.26 -5.26 11.63
C VAL A 314 8.40 -5.96 12.68
N LEU A 315 7.15 -6.26 12.32
CA LEU A 315 6.17 -6.90 13.19
C LEU A 315 5.94 -8.34 12.70
N THR A 316 6.38 -9.32 13.48
CA THR A 316 6.17 -10.73 13.12
C THR A 316 4.84 -11.19 13.71
N LEU A 317 3.94 -11.68 12.86
CA LEU A 317 2.65 -12.21 13.30
C LEU A 317 2.83 -13.62 13.86
N ASP A 318 2.19 -13.91 14.98
CA ASP A 318 2.10 -15.29 15.48
C ASP A 318 1.40 -16.20 14.45
N GLN A 319 1.52 -17.53 14.59
CA GLN A 319 0.96 -18.45 13.58
C GLN A 319 -0.56 -18.33 13.43
N ALA A 320 -1.27 -18.01 14.53
CA ALA A 320 -2.71 -17.79 14.50
C ALA A 320 -3.10 -16.42 13.91
N ALA A 321 -2.13 -15.52 13.72
CA ALA A 321 -2.32 -14.14 13.29
C ALA A 321 -3.30 -13.38 14.20
N GLN A 322 -3.17 -13.57 15.51
CA GLN A 322 -3.94 -12.91 16.56
C GLN A 322 -3.14 -11.84 17.28
N SER A 323 -1.81 -11.95 17.28
CA SER A 323 -0.90 -10.98 17.89
C SER A 323 0.36 -10.81 17.05
N VAL A 324 1.18 -9.82 17.42
CA VAL A 324 2.52 -9.62 16.85
C VAL A 324 3.56 -9.65 17.97
N SER A 325 4.80 -9.96 17.59
CA SER A 325 5.97 -9.76 18.43
C SER A 325 6.19 -8.29 18.75
N ASP A 326 7.03 -8.02 19.75
CA ASP A 326 7.61 -6.68 19.89
C ASP A 326 8.29 -6.26 18.58
N PRO A 327 8.19 -4.97 18.18
CA PRO A 327 8.75 -4.52 16.92
C PRO A 327 10.28 -4.61 16.92
N VAL A 328 10.84 -5.26 15.90
CA VAL A 328 12.27 -5.18 15.61
C VAL A 328 12.50 -3.98 14.69
N TRP A 329 13.42 -3.10 15.06
CA TRP A 329 13.66 -1.86 14.34
C TRP A 329 14.90 -1.92 13.45
N VAL A 330 14.72 -1.55 12.18
CA VAL A 330 15.83 -1.23 11.27
C VAL A 330 15.91 0.28 11.13
N THR A 331 16.88 0.89 11.81
CA THR A 331 16.96 2.35 11.91
C THR A 331 17.55 3.00 10.66
N TYR A 332 17.00 4.15 10.30
CA TYR A 332 17.45 5.00 9.20
C TYR A 332 18.07 6.25 9.78
N PRO A 333 19.40 6.41 9.73
CA PRO A 333 20.01 7.64 10.18
C PRO A 333 19.45 8.83 9.37
N ASN A 334 18.86 9.81 10.06
CA ASN A 334 18.14 10.99 9.53
C ASN A 334 16.77 10.78 8.87
N GLY A 335 16.28 9.55 8.76
CA GLY A 335 15.01 9.26 8.11
C GLY A 335 14.96 9.61 6.62
N ILE A 336 13.97 9.06 5.92
CA ILE A 336 13.64 9.40 4.53
C ILE A 336 12.12 9.40 4.38
N ASP A 337 11.60 10.32 3.57
CA ASP A 337 10.18 10.37 3.21
C ASP A 337 10.05 10.76 1.72
N PRO A 338 9.46 9.92 0.86
CA PRO A 338 8.99 8.57 1.17
C PRO A 338 10.14 7.60 1.50
N ALA A 339 9.82 6.58 2.28
CA ALA A 339 10.71 5.46 2.59
C ALA A 339 10.26 4.21 1.81
N PRO A 340 10.55 4.12 0.49
CA PRO A 340 10.00 3.04 -0.31
C PRO A 340 10.54 1.69 0.15
N ILE A 341 9.63 0.74 0.30
CA ILE A 341 9.88 -0.65 0.66
C ILE A 341 9.12 -1.53 -0.32
N ALA A 342 9.71 -2.65 -0.71
CA ALA A 342 9.02 -3.73 -1.38
C ALA A 342 9.48 -5.06 -0.80
N ILE A 343 8.59 -6.04 -0.76
CA ILE A 343 8.84 -7.35 -0.14
C ILE A 343 8.36 -8.45 -1.06
N GLU A 344 9.17 -9.48 -1.26
CA GLU A 344 8.81 -10.61 -2.11
C GLU A 344 9.49 -11.89 -1.65
N ARG A 345 8.88 -13.03 -1.94
CA ARG A 345 9.49 -14.34 -1.74
C ARG A 345 10.24 -14.77 -2.98
N ALA A 346 11.51 -15.04 -2.80
CA ALA A 346 12.35 -15.63 -3.83
C ALA A 346 13.43 -16.50 -3.18
N CYS A 347 13.87 -17.51 -3.92
CA CYS A 347 14.98 -18.37 -3.50
C CYS A 347 14.75 -19.08 -2.16
N GLY A 348 13.50 -19.40 -1.84
CA GLY A 348 13.11 -20.04 -0.59
C GLY A 348 13.02 -19.12 0.62
N GLU A 349 13.41 -17.85 0.48
CA GLU A 349 13.44 -16.86 1.55
C GLU A 349 12.47 -15.70 1.25
N THR A 350 12.23 -14.85 2.25
CA THR A 350 11.53 -13.58 2.07
C THR A 350 12.58 -12.47 1.97
N LEU A 351 12.61 -11.77 0.85
CA LEU A 351 13.54 -10.69 0.56
C LEU A 351 12.84 -9.33 0.74
N VAL A 352 13.57 -8.36 1.28
CA VAL A 352 13.09 -6.99 1.44
C VAL A 352 14.02 -6.05 0.69
N PHE A 353 13.42 -5.22 -0.15
CA PHE A 353 14.07 -4.18 -0.93
C PHE A 353 13.67 -2.85 -0.33
N TYR A 354 14.63 -2.02 0.05
CA TYR A 354 14.33 -0.78 0.74
C TYR A 354 15.40 0.27 0.44
N ALA A 355 14.98 1.53 0.40
CA ALA A 355 15.89 2.66 0.31
C ALA A 355 16.34 3.11 1.71
N ILE A 356 17.58 3.56 1.83
CA ILE A 356 18.12 4.15 3.06
C ILE A 356 19.19 5.21 2.70
N PRO A 357 19.39 6.28 3.48
CA PRO A 357 20.53 7.17 3.30
C PRO A 357 21.86 6.39 3.40
N SER A 358 22.82 6.70 2.53
CA SER A 358 24.16 6.09 2.58
C SER A 358 24.95 6.53 3.81
N GLU A 359 24.64 7.72 4.35
CA GLU A 359 25.30 8.34 5.48
C GLU A 359 24.30 9.09 6.38
N PRO A 360 24.61 9.25 7.69
CA PRO A 360 23.83 10.05 8.62
C PRO A 360 24.03 11.57 8.40
N LYS A 361 23.92 12.06 7.15
CA LYS A 361 23.98 13.50 6.84
C LYS A 361 22.79 13.94 5.98
N PRO A 362 22.31 15.19 6.12
CA PRO A 362 21.29 15.73 5.23
C PRO A 362 21.70 15.61 3.76
N ARG A 363 20.75 15.23 2.89
CA ARG A 363 20.96 15.07 1.45
C ARG A 363 22.03 14.06 1.05
N ALA A 364 22.43 13.15 1.94
CA ALA A 364 23.23 12.00 1.55
C ALA A 364 22.51 11.24 0.42
N PRO A 365 23.23 10.76 -0.61
CA PRO A 365 22.67 9.84 -1.58
C PRO A 365 21.99 8.66 -0.88
N GLN A 366 21.00 8.08 -1.53
CA GLN A 366 20.31 6.91 -1.03
C GLN A 366 20.92 5.65 -1.65
N GLU A 367 20.83 4.56 -0.90
CA GLU A 367 21.16 3.22 -1.34
C GLU A 367 19.88 2.39 -1.40
N LEU A 368 19.61 1.79 -2.55
CA LEU A 368 18.66 0.69 -2.66
C LEU A 368 19.37 -0.57 -2.17
N ARG A 369 18.86 -1.17 -1.09
CA ARG A 369 19.42 -2.38 -0.49
C ARG A 369 18.45 -3.54 -0.63
N VAL A 370 19.00 -4.75 -0.69
CA VAL A 370 18.27 -6.00 -0.49
C VAL A 370 18.73 -6.65 0.81
N ALA A 371 17.81 -7.17 1.60
CA ALA A 371 18.11 -7.97 2.78
C ALA A 371 17.21 -9.20 2.84
N ARG A 372 17.70 -10.24 3.53
CA ARG A 372 16.86 -11.37 3.91
C ARG A 372 16.05 -11.00 5.14
N LEU A 373 14.78 -11.32 5.14
CA LEU A 373 13.92 -11.11 6.30
C LEU A 373 13.89 -12.35 7.17
N GLY A 374 14.39 -12.22 8.39
CA GLY A 374 14.30 -13.25 9.43
C GLY A 374 13.50 -12.76 10.64
N ALA A 375 13.34 -13.64 11.63
CA ALA A 375 12.66 -13.29 12.89
C ALA A 375 13.34 -12.12 13.63
N ALA A 376 14.65 -11.93 13.44
CA ALA A 376 15.43 -10.83 14.02
C ALA A 376 15.49 -9.58 13.11
N GLY A 377 14.58 -9.43 12.14
CA GLY A 377 14.57 -8.31 11.19
C GLY A 377 15.42 -8.55 9.95
N PHE A 378 16.01 -7.47 9.42
CA PHE A 378 16.77 -7.52 8.16
C PHE A 378 18.17 -8.09 8.39
N GLN A 379 18.53 -9.10 7.62
CA GLN A 379 19.78 -9.83 7.71
C GLN A 379 20.59 -9.67 6.42
N LYS A 380 21.92 -9.52 6.57
CA LYS A 380 22.88 -9.41 5.46
C LYS A 380 22.44 -8.40 4.39
N PRO A 381 22.23 -7.12 4.76
CA PRO A 381 21.86 -6.11 3.78
C PRO A 381 22.99 -5.90 2.78
N GLU A 382 22.66 -5.97 1.50
CA GLU A 382 23.58 -5.73 0.38
C GLU A 382 23.07 -4.55 -0.44
N VAL A 383 23.99 -3.67 -0.86
CA VAL A 383 23.64 -2.53 -1.71
C VAL A 383 23.48 -3.03 -3.14
N LEU A 384 22.38 -2.64 -3.79
CA LEU A 384 22.14 -2.93 -5.20
C LEU A 384 22.57 -1.75 -6.07
N VAL A 385 22.05 -0.56 -5.73
CA VAL A 385 22.17 0.66 -6.54
C VAL A 385 22.24 1.87 -5.62
N ARG A 386 22.97 2.92 -6.04
CA ARG A 386 23.00 4.24 -5.38
C ARG A 386 22.37 5.30 -6.27
N ALA A 387 21.57 6.19 -5.69
CA ALA A 387 20.89 7.29 -6.39
C ALA A 387 20.77 8.53 -5.50
N ARG A 388 20.36 9.69 -6.05
CA ARG A 388 20.09 10.87 -5.18
C ARG A 388 18.87 10.62 -4.29
N ALA A 389 17.82 10.04 -4.85
CA ALA A 389 16.60 9.64 -4.13
C ALA A 389 15.83 8.55 -4.89
N PHE A 390 15.18 7.66 -4.13
CA PHE A 390 14.22 6.68 -4.63
C PHE A 390 12.80 7.08 -4.23
N ASN A 391 11.84 6.96 -5.15
CA ASN A 391 10.44 7.31 -4.86
C ASN A 391 9.50 6.10 -4.78
N GLU A 392 9.86 5.01 -5.45
CA GLU A 392 9.04 3.80 -5.57
C GLU A 392 9.93 2.61 -5.85
N ILE A 393 9.59 1.45 -5.27
CA ILE A 393 10.22 0.16 -5.54
C ILE A 393 9.09 -0.85 -5.80
N SER A 394 9.22 -1.64 -6.85
CA SER A 394 8.33 -2.75 -7.14
C SER A 394 9.15 -3.99 -7.44
N VAL A 395 8.73 -5.12 -6.89
CA VAL A 395 9.42 -6.40 -7.07
C VAL A 395 8.42 -7.48 -7.44
N ALA A 396 8.88 -8.44 -8.23
CA ALA A 396 8.09 -9.60 -8.60
C ALA A 396 8.99 -10.84 -8.81
N PRO A 397 8.49 -12.05 -8.52
CA PRO A 397 9.28 -13.26 -8.70
C PRO A 397 9.51 -13.56 -10.19
N LEU A 398 10.67 -14.12 -10.50
CA LEU A 398 10.95 -14.74 -11.79
C LEU A 398 10.30 -16.13 -11.85
N GLU A 399 9.01 -16.15 -12.20
CA GLU A 399 8.24 -17.39 -12.29
C GLU A 399 8.69 -18.29 -13.45
N GLY A 400 8.73 -19.61 -13.21
CA GLY A 400 8.96 -20.61 -14.26
C GLY A 400 10.38 -20.67 -14.81
N GLU A 401 11.34 -19.99 -14.18
CA GLU A 401 12.73 -19.98 -14.63
C GLU A 401 13.60 -21.02 -13.93
N ALA A 402 14.64 -21.49 -14.63
CA ALA A 402 15.61 -22.43 -14.09
C ALA A 402 16.44 -21.85 -12.92
N LYS A 403 16.64 -20.53 -12.91
CA LYS A 403 17.34 -19.82 -11.84
C LYS A 403 16.35 -18.94 -11.08
N PRO A 404 16.08 -19.21 -9.78
CA PRO A 404 15.17 -18.38 -8.99
C PRO A 404 15.76 -16.99 -8.79
N GLY A 405 14.87 -16.00 -8.69
CA GLY A 405 15.23 -14.61 -8.49
C GLY A 405 14.00 -13.71 -8.55
N VAL A 406 14.26 -12.40 -8.64
CA VAL A 406 13.22 -11.38 -8.78
C VAL A 406 13.58 -10.40 -9.90
N VAL A 407 12.54 -9.80 -10.47
CA VAL A 407 12.64 -8.52 -11.19
C VAL A 407 12.47 -7.41 -10.17
N VAL A 408 13.37 -6.44 -10.19
CA VAL A 408 13.30 -5.24 -9.37
C VAL A 408 13.15 -4.05 -10.30
N ALA A 409 12.10 -3.26 -10.10
CA ALA A 409 11.96 -1.95 -10.70
C ALA A 409 11.95 -0.87 -9.64
N PHE A 410 12.51 0.28 -9.95
CA PHE A 410 12.57 1.41 -9.04
C PHE A 410 12.56 2.72 -9.80
N THR A 411 12.04 3.77 -9.17
CA THR A 411 12.10 5.13 -9.72
C THR A 411 13.17 5.93 -8.98
N ALA A 412 14.12 6.44 -9.75
CA ALA A 412 15.25 7.22 -9.25
C ALA A 412 15.66 8.26 -10.29
N ASP A 413 16.07 9.45 -9.84
CA ASP A 413 16.56 10.54 -10.70
C ASP A 413 15.66 10.81 -11.92
N HIS A 414 14.34 10.85 -11.70
CA HIS A 414 13.32 11.13 -12.72
C HIS A 414 13.18 10.08 -13.83
N ARG A 415 13.80 8.91 -13.66
CA ARG A 415 13.72 7.77 -14.56
C ARG A 415 13.19 6.53 -13.83
N THR A 416 12.72 5.55 -14.59
CA THR A 416 12.40 4.22 -14.07
C THR A 416 13.48 3.26 -14.54
N TRP A 417 14.02 2.50 -13.60
CA TRP A 417 15.09 1.54 -13.83
C TRP A 417 14.60 0.14 -13.51
N ALA A 418 15.18 -0.85 -14.17
CA ALA A 418 14.93 -2.26 -13.91
C ALA A 418 16.22 -3.05 -13.86
N LEU A 419 16.27 -4.06 -12.99
CA LEU A 419 17.32 -5.06 -12.94
C LEU A 419 16.75 -6.40 -12.48
N THR A 420 17.53 -7.46 -12.66
CA THR A 420 17.25 -8.78 -12.09
C THR A 420 18.18 -9.05 -10.92
N VAL A 421 17.62 -9.63 -9.85
CA VAL A 421 18.36 -10.13 -8.70
C VAL A 421 18.17 -11.64 -8.66
N ARG A 422 19.19 -12.38 -9.08
CA ARG A 422 19.18 -13.85 -9.08
C ARG A 422 19.97 -14.41 -7.92
N CYS A 423 19.55 -15.57 -7.44
CA CYS A 423 20.27 -16.21 -6.36
C CYS A 423 21.50 -16.95 -6.88
N LYS A 424 22.63 -16.77 -6.19
CA LYS A 424 23.80 -17.61 -6.41
C LYS A 424 23.43 -19.05 -6.04
N PRO A 425 23.87 -20.06 -6.79
CA PRO A 425 23.79 -21.44 -6.35
C PRO A 425 24.45 -21.50 -4.97
N GLN A 426 23.75 -21.98 -3.96
CA GLN A 426 24.43 -22.35 -2.73
C GLN A 426 25.37 -23.49 -3.13
N ASN A 427 26.68 -23.23 -3.14
CA ASN A 427 27.65 -24.31 -3.20
C ASN A 427 27.29 -25.22 -2.04
N ALA A 428 26.81 -26.43 -2.33
CA ALA A 428 26.55 -27.42 -1.33
C ALA A 428 27.89 -27.73 -0.67
N THR A 429 28.20 -27.01 0.41
CA THR A 429 29.26 -27.39 1.33
C THR A 429 28.86 -28.76 1.87
N LYS A 430 29.54 -29.77 1.34
CA LYS A 430 29.47 -31.16 1.79
C LYS A 430 29.93 -31.30 3.23
#